data_AF-A0A350CA78-F1
#
_entry.id   AF-A0A350CA78-F1
#
_cell.length_a   1.000
_cell.length_b   1.000
_cell.length_c   1.000
_cell.angle_alpha   90.00
_cell.angle_beta   90.00
_cell.angle_gamma   90.00
#
_symmetry.space_group_name_H-M   'P 1'
#
loop_
_entity.id
_entity.type
_entity.pdbx_description
1 polymer ?
#
loop_
_entity_poly.entity_id
_entity_poly.type
_entity_poly.pdbx_seq_one_letter_code
_entity_poly.pdbx_strand_id
1 'polypeptide(L)' 'MILKQYYLNCLAHASYLIADERTKTAAVVDPQRDIQQYLDDAAAGGYTIRYVFLTHFHADFLAGHIELRNQAGA' A
#
# COMPACT_ATOMS: atom_id res chain seq x y z
N MET A 1 12.00 -11.33 -1.34
CA MET A 1 11.22 -10.14 -1.75
C MET A 1 9.78 -10.58 -1.90
N ILE A 2 8.84 -9.86 -1.31
CA ILE A 2 7.39 -10.07 -1.49
C ILE A 2 6.83 -8.98 -2.39
N LEU A 3 5.96 -9.38 -3.32
CA LEU A 3 5.14 -8.50 -4.13
C LEU A 3 3.70 -8.99 -4.07
N LYS A 4 2.80 -8.20 -3.50
CA LYS A 4 1.37 -8.48 -3.45
C LYS A 4 0.61 -7.41 -4.22
N GLN A 5 -0.20 -7.84 -5.19
CA GLN A 5 -1.11 -6.98 -5.93
C GLN A 5 -2.49 -6.98 -5.26
N TYR A 6 -3.11 -5.80 -5.22
CA TYR A 6 -4.51 -5.61 -4.86
C TYR A 6 -5.19 -4.96 -6.04
N TYR A 7 -6.26 -5.59 -6.52
CA TYR A 7 -6.98 -5.13 -7.69
C TYR A 7 -8.44 -4.83 -7.35
N LEU A 8 -8.85 -3.58 -7.58
CA LEU A 8 -10.21 -3.11 -7.34
C LEU A 8 -10.97 -3.08 -8.67
N ASN A 9 -11.72 -4.16 -8.92
CA ASN A 9 -12.38 -4.40 -10.21
C ASN A 9 -13.27 -3.25 -10.70
N CYS A 10 -14.02 -2.61 -9.81
CA CYS A 10 -14.97 -1.54 -10.21
C CYS A 10 -14.29 -0.28 -10.75
N LEU A 11 -13.01 -0.07 -10.43
CA LEU A 11 -12.21 1.05 -10.92
C LEU A 11 -11.11 0.61 -11.88
N ALA A 12 -11.02 -0.70 -12.17
CA ALA A 12 -9.87 -1.29 -12.85
C ALA A 12 -8.51 -0.88 -12.24
N HIS A 13 -8.50 -0.60 -10.94
CA HIS A 13 -7.36 0.01 -10.25
C HIS A 13 -6.45 -1.06 -9.62
N ALA A 14 -5.14 -0.95 -9.85
CA ALA A 14 -4.13 -1.83 -9.29
C ALA A 14 -3.24 -1.07 -8.30
N SER A 15 -3.01 -1.68 -7.15
CA SER A 15 -2.11 -1.17 -6.11
C SER A 15 -1.24 -2.31 -5.58
N TYR A 16 -0.10 -1.97 -4.97
CA TYR A 16 0.92 -2.97 -4.62
C TYR A 16 1.48 -2.76 -3.23
N LEU A 17 1.68 -3.87 -2.51
CA LEU A 17 2.54 -3.95 -1.33
C LEU A 17 3.82 -4.68 -1.75
N ILE A 18 4.96 -4.01 -1.58
CA ILE A 18 6.29 -4.54 -1.86
C ILE A 18 7.02 -4.62 -0.52
N ALA A 19 7.59 -5.77 -0.17
CA ALA A 19 8.31 -5.93 1.08
C ALA A 19 9.65 -6.66 0.93
N ASP A 20 10.63 -6.22 1.70
CA ASP A 20 11.90 -6.92 1.89
C ASP A 20 11.78 -7.89 3.07
N GLU A 21 11.99 -9.17 2.80
CA GLU A 21 11.89 -10.24 3.79
C GLU A 21 12.97 -10.16 4.86
N ARG A 22 14.14 -9.57 4.53
CA ARG A 22 15.28 -9.47 5.44
C ARG A 22 15.14 -8.30 6.41
N THR A 23 14.91 -7.09 5.91
CA THR A 23 14.76 -5.89 6.76
C THR A 23 13.36 -5.72 7.33
N LYS A 24 12.40 -6.51 6.87
CA LYS A 24 10.97 -6.38 7.17
C LYS A 24 10.37 -5.03 6.81
N THR A 25 11.03 -4.26 5.93
CA THR A 25 10.52 -2.97 5.46
C THR A 25 9.60 -3.19 4.26
N ALA A 26 8.50 -2.46 4.21
CA ALA A 26 7.54 -2.47 3.11
C ALA A 26 7.28 -1.08 2.54
N ALA A 27 6.87 -1.07 1.28
CA ALA A 27 6.39 0.08 0.54
C ALA A 27 5.02 -0.24 -0.07
N VAL A 28 4.13 0.76 -0.11
CA VAL A 28 2.85 0.67 -0.82
C VAL A 28 2.83 1.65 -1.98
N VAL A 29 2.38 1.19 -3.15
CA VAL A 29 2.28 1.99 -4.38
C VAL A 29 0.81 2.11 -4.77
N ASP A 30 0.38 3.36 -5.01
CA ASP A 30 -0.97 3.76 -5.40
C ASP A 30 -2.09 3.20 -4.49
N PRO A 31 -2.00 3.41 -3.16
CA PRO A 31 -2.97 2.84 -2.22
C PRO A 31 -4.40 3.29 -2.53
N GLN A 32 -5.32 2.33 -2.50
CA GLN A 32 -6.76 2.55 -2.49
C GLN A 32 -7.19 3.44 -1.31
N ARG A 33 -8.40 3.99 -1.38
CA ARG A 33 -8.94 4.83 -0.31
C ARG A 33 -9.05 4.07 1.01
N ASP A 34 -9.55 2.84 0.95
CA ASP A 34 -9.56 1.92 2.09
C ASP A 34 -8.16 1.32 2.23
N ILE A 35 -7.52 1.62 3.36
CA ILE A 35 -6.13 1.28 3.61
C ILE A 35 -5.95 0.02 4.46
N GLN A 36 -7.03 -0.50 5.05
CA GLN A 36 -6.94 -1.52 6.10
C GLN A 36 -6.29 -2.80 5.60
N GLN A 37 -6.60 -3.21 4.36
CA GLN A 37 -5.99 -4.39 3.73
C GLN A 37 -4.46 -4.34 3.71
N TYR A 38 -3.85 -3.16 3.51
CA TYR A 38 -2.40 -3.03 3.48
C TYR A 38 -1.80 -3.16 4.88
N LEU A 39 -2.46 -2.58 5.89
CA LEU A 39 -2.04 -2.67 7.29
C LEU A 39 -2.13 -4.10 7.80
N ASP A 40 -3.23 -4.79 7.50
CA ASP A 40 -3.48 -6.16 7.92
C ASP A 40 -2.47 -7.12 7.27
N ASP A 41 -2.24 -7.00 5.97
CA ASP A 41 -1.28 -7.84 5.25
C ASP A 41 0.17 -7.57 5.66
N ALA A 42 0.52 -6.30 5.90
CA ALA A 42 1.82 -5.95 6.43
C ALA A 42 2.01 -6.54 7.84
N ALA A 43 1.03 -6.40 8.72
CA ALA A 43 1.07 -6.97 10.07
C ALA A 43 1.15 -8.50 10.05
N ALA A 44 0.34 -9.18 9.23
CA ALA A 44 0.37 -10.63 9.07
C ALA A 44 1.73 -11.14 8.56
N GLY A 45 2.39 -10.37 7.69
CA GLY A 45 3.73 -10.67 7.19
C GLY A 45 4.89 -10.23 8.11
N GLY A 46 4.58 -9.56 9.24
CA GLY A 46 5.58 -8.98 10.14
C GLY A 46 6.38 -7.84 9.50
N TYR A 47 5.76 -7.10 8.57
CA TYR A 47 6.36 -5.99 7.83
C TYR A 47 5.97 -4.63 8.42
N THR A 48 6.89 -3.66 8.33
CA THR A 48 6.63 -2.26 8.65
C THR A 48 6.60 -1.45 7.36
N ILE A 49 5.44 -0.86 7.04
CA ILE A 49 5.30 0.06 5.91
C ILE A 49 6.05 1.35 6.25
N ARG A 50 7.14 1.64 5.55
CA ARG A 50 7.94 2.87 5.73
C ARG A 50 7.83 3.83 4.56
N TYR A 51 7.21 3.40 3.47
CA TYR A 51 7.11 4.19 2.26
C TYR A 51 5.73 4.05 1.64
N VAL A 52 5.17 5.17 1.20
CA VAL A 52 3.91 5.22 0.46
C VAL A 52 4.14 6.10 -0.76
N PHE A 53 3.93 5.53 -1.94
CA PHE A 53 4.18 6.20 -3.22
C PHE A 53 2.89 6.37 -4.01
N LEU A 54 2.80 7.50 -4.70
CA LEU A 54 1.90 7.68 -5.82
C LEU A 54 2.73 7.68 -7.11
N THR A 55 2.26 6.96 -8.12
CA THR A 55 2.86 7.03 -9.46
C THR A 55 2.56 8.36 -10.12
N HIS A 56 1.35 8.90 -9.89
CA HIS A 56 0.89 10.18 -10.41
C HIS A 56 -0.26 10.72 -9.54
N PHE A 57 -0.74 11.92 -9.88
CA PHE A 57 -1.96 12.44 -9.28
C PHE A 57 -3.18 11.81 -9.97
N HIS A 58 -3.83 10.88 -9.28
CA HIS A 58 -4.94 10.10 -9.80
C HIS A 58 -6.17 10.96 -10.08
N ALA A 59 -6.85 10.71 -11.20
CA ALA A 59 -8.01 11.48 -11.67
C ALA A 59 -9.34 10.73 -11.51
N ASP A 60 -9.26 9.44 -11.18
CA ASP A 60 -10.31 8.43 -11.24
C ASP A 60 -10.63 7.82 -9.87
N PHE A 61 -9.74 7.98 -8.88
CA PHE A 61 -10.01 7.59 -7.49
C PHE A 61 -9.31 8.50 -6.47
N LEU A 62 -9.81 8.47 -5.23
CA LEU A 62 -9.18 9.16 -4.12
C LEU A 62 -8.12 8.25 -3.47
N ALA A 63 -6.84 8.56 -3.67
CA ALA A 63 -5.76 7.73 -3.14
C ALA A 63 -5.62 7.85 -1.62
N GLY A 64 -5.50 6.70 -0.93
CA GLY A 64 -5.36 6.61 0.54
C GLY A 64 -3.98 6.99 1.08
N HIS A 65 -3.09 7.52 0.25
CA HIS A 65 -1.68 7.73 0.58
C HIS A 65 -1.41 8.57 1.83
N ILE A 66 -2.17 9.65 2.07
CA ILE A 66 -2.02 10.48 3.28
C ILE A 66 -2.43 9.70 4.53
N GLU A 67 -3.55 8.97 4.44
CA GLU A 67 -4.09 8.23 5.58
C GLU A 67 -3.21 7.03 5.93
N LEU A 68 -2.77 6.28 4.92
CA LEU A 68 -1.86 5.16 5.10
C LEU A 68 -0.53 5.62 5.70
N ARG A 69 0.03 6.73 5.20
CA ARG A 69 1.25 7.33 5.76
C ARG A 69 1.08 7.65 7.24
N ASN A 70 0.00 8.34 7.60
CA ASN A 70 -0.25 8.75 8.98
C ASN A 70 -0.45 7.56 9.93
N GLN A 71 -1.18 6.51 9.50
CA GLN A 71 -1.41 5.31 10.31
C GLN A 71 -0.16 4.42 10.44
N ALA A 72 0.61 4.29 9.37
CA ALA A 72 1.82 3.46 9.37
C ALA A 72 3.06 4.16 9.97
N GLY A 73 3.01 5.48 10.16
CA GLY A 73 4.18 6.27 10.57
C GLY A 73 5.26 6.32 9.49
N ALA A 74 4.84 6.33 8.22
CA ALA A 74 5.69 6.37 7.03
C ALA A 74 5.97 7.80 6.54
#